data_AF-A0A1Q3CQB7-F1
#
_entry.id   AF-A0A1Q3CQB7-F1
#
_cell.length_a   1.000
_cell.length_b   1.000
_cell.length_c   1.000
_cell.angle_alpha   90.00
_cell.angle_beta   90.00
_cell.angle_gamma   90.00
#
_symmetry.space_group_name_H-M   'P 1'
#
loop_
_entity.id
_entity.type
_entity.pdbx_description
1 polymer ?
#
loop_
_entity_poly.entity_id
_entity_poly.type
_entity_poly.pdbx_seq_one_letter_code
_entity_poly.pdbx_strand_id
1 'polypeptide(L)'
;MGDSYAHFHPPGISDHSPITIQMRNKQQYRGRPFKFLNYWTEDEMFLRVVSQEWDKKNLGSPLIFIHTKLKCLKERLKELSRRPDLRATELRSRLHLLQQAIQGGEVDPEILQHERQLRKHTLNRNRESSGLKRVTPTQLSSIGLLRCGNLGTTW
;
A
#
# COMPACT_ATOMS: atom_id res chain seq x y z
N MET A 1 -38.96 -6.13 -9.88
CA MET A 1 -38.80 -6.02 -8.41
C MET A 1 -37.39 -6.47 -8.08
N GLY A 2 -36.59 -5.57 -7.50
CA GLY A 2 -35.15 -5.77 -7.32
C GLY A 2 -34.80 -5.80 -5.84
N ASP A 3 -34.53 -6.98 -5.31
CA ASP A 3 -34.17 -7.14 -3.92
C ASP A 3 -32.67 -6.84 -3.75
N SER A 4 -32.36 -5.60 -3.39
CA SER A 4 -31.03 -5.23 -2.88
C SER A 4 -31.14 -5.16 -1.36
N TYR A 5 -30.31 -5.92 -0.64
CA TYR A 5 -30.31 -5.93 0.82
C TYR A 5 -28.93 -5.56 1.37
N ALA A 6 -28.95 -4.95 2.55
CA ALA A 6 -27.78 -4.48 3.27
C ALA A 6 -27.59 -5.28 4.56
N HIS A 7 -26.38 -5.78 4.78
CA HIS A 7 -25.96 -6.41 6.03
C HIS A 7 -25.13 -5.44 6.86
N PHE A 8 -25.58 -5.16 8.07
CA PHE A 8 -24.86 -4.36 9.06
C PHE A 8 -24.00 -5.27 9.92
N HIS A 9 -22.70 -5.01 9.92
CA HIS A 9 -21.73 -5.75 10.72
C HIS A 9 -21.48 -5.03 12.05
N PRO A 10 -21.04 -5.74 13.11
CA PRO A 10 -20.57 -5.12 14.33
C PRO A 10 -19.51 -4.05 14.05
N PRO A 11 -19.43 -2.99 14.89
CA PRO A 11 -18.39 -1.97 14.73
C PRO A 11 -17.01 -2.63 14.71
N GLY A 12 -16.33 -2.48 13.57
CA GLY A 12 -15.03 -3.08 13.32
C GLY A 12 -13.89 -2.10 13.61
N ILE A 13 -12.79 -2.21 12.86
CA ILE A 13 -11.61 -1.34 12.97
C ILE A 13 -11.90 0.13 12.55
N SER A 14 -13.07 0.39 11.96
CA SER A 14 -13.53 1.70 11.52
C SER A 14 -14.51 2.28 12.55
N ASP A 15 -14.50 3.60 12.70
CA ASP A 15 -15.46 4.36 13.54
C ASP A 15 -16.91 4.26 13.03
N HIS A 16 -17.11 3.55 11.91
CA HIS A 16 -18.38 3.20 11.31
C HIS A 16 -18.54 1.68 11.20
N SER A 17 -19.71 1.17 11.57
CA SER A 17 -20.10 -0.22 11.33
C SER A 17 -20.06 -0.54 9.83
N PRO A 18 -19.32 -1.57 9.39
CA PRO A 18 -19.26 -1.93 7.97
C PRO A 18 -20.66 -2.34 7.48
N ILE A 19 -21.05 -1.84 6.31
CA ILE A 19 -22.28 -2.26 5.64
C ILE A 19 -21.90 -3.01 4.36
N THR A 20 -22.36 -4.26 4.22
CA THR A 20 -22.24 -5.01 2.97
C THR A 20 -23.52 -4.90 2.19
N ILE A 21 -23.46 -4.33 0.98
CA ILE A 21 -24.62 -4.19 0.10
C ILE A 21 -24.48 -5.25 -1.00
N GLN A 22 -25.44 -6.17 -1.10
CA GLN A 22 -25.50 -7.09 -2.23
C GLN A 22 -26.30 -6.49 -3.38
N MET A 23 -25.68 -6.41 -4.56
CA MET A 23 -26.29 -5.91 -5.78
C MET A 23 -26.27 -7.01 -6.86
N ARG A 24 -27.40 -7.22 -7.53
CA ARG A 24 -27.56 -8.22 -8.60
C ARG A 24 -26.69 -7.93 -9.84
N ASN A 25 -26.39 -6.67 -10.11
CA ASN A 25 -25.51 -6.25 -11.19
C ASN A 25 -24.11 -5.93 -10.67
N LYS A 26 -23.16 -6.88 -10.86
CA LYS A 26 -21.74 -6.60 -10.68
C LYS A 26 -21.26 -5.72 -11.83
N GLN A 27 -20.93 -4.47 -11.55
CA GLN A 27 -20.20 -3.64 -12.51
C GLN A 27 -18.90 -4.38 -12.86
N GLN A 28 -18.62 -4.54 -14.16
CA GLN A 28 -17.37 -5.15 -14.62
C GLN A 28 -16.19 -4.42 -13.98
N TYR A 29 -15.40 -5.14 -13.18
CA TYR A 29 -14.21 -4.63 -12.54
C TYR A 29 -13.20 -4.21 -13.63
N ARG A 30 -13.04 -2.91 -13.87
CA ARG A 30 -12.14 -2.36 -14.90
C ARG A 30 -10.66 -2.34 -14.49
N GLY A 31 -10.29 -3.00 -13.40
CA GLY A 31 -8.94 -2.93 -12.84
C GLY A 31 -8.69 -1.59 -12.14
N ARG A 32 -7.99 -1.62 -11.00
CA ARG A 32 -7.52 -0.39 -10.37
C ARG A 32 -6.28 0.11 -11.13
N PRO A 33 -6.22 1.39 -11.54
CA PRO A 33 -4.99 1.97 -12.08
C PRO A 33 -3.81 1.77 -11.11
N PHE A 34 -2.61 1.63 -11.66
CA PHE A 34 -1.40 1.55 -10.85
C PHE A 34 -1.24 2.82 -10.00
N LYS A 35 -1.06 2.65 -8.69
CA LYS A 35 -0.82 3.74 -7.76
C LYS A 35 0.54 3.55 -7.11
N PHE A 36 1.42 4.53 -7.26
CA PHE A 36 2.68 4.56 -6.53
C PHE A 36 2.41 4.78 -5.04
N LEU A 37 3.07 3.98 -4.20
CA LEU A 37 2.91 4.05 -2.76
C LEU A 37 4.20 4.64 -2.17
N ASN A 38 4.09 5.78 -1.49
CA ASN A 38 5.28 6.49 -1.00
C ASN A 38 6.15 5.66 -0.06
N TYR A 39 5.56 4.75 0.72
CA TYR A 39 6.34 3.89 1.61
C TYR A 39 7.27 2.92 0.87
N TRP A 40 7.09 2.71 -0.44
CA TRP A 40 7.99 1.88 -1.23
C TRP A 40 9.40 2.45 -1.33
N THR A 41 9.58 3.77 -1.24
CA THR A 41 10.92 4.37 -1.29
C THR A 41 11.81 3.95 -0.13
N GLU A 42 11.21 3.53 0.99
CA GLU A 42 11.87 3.02 2.19
C GLU A 42 11.96 1.48 2.19
N ASP A 43 11.33 0.83 1.21
CA ASP A 43 11.33 -0.62 1.08
C ASP A 43 12.57 -1.08 0.30
N GLU A 44 13.44 -1.84 0.96
CA GLU A 44 14.69 -2.34 0.37
C GLU A 44 14.45 -3.15 -0.90
N MET A 45 13.34 -3.89 -0.96
CA MET A 45 13.02 -4.70 -2.12
C MET A 45 12.58 -3.84 -3.31
N PHE A 46 11.82 -2.77 -3.07
CA PHE A 46 11.53 -1.76 -4.08
C PHE A 46 12.83 -1.15 -4.63
N LEU A 47 13.73 -0.68 -3.76
CA LEU A 47 15.00 -0.07 -4.18
C LEU A 47 15.84 -1.05 -5.00
N ARG A 48 15.93 -2.31 -4.56
CA ARG A 48 16.64 -3.37 -5.30
C ARG A 48 16.04 -3.63 -6.67
N VAL A 49 14.71 -3.70 -6.78
CA VAL A 49 14.03 -3.90 -8.07
C VAL A 49 14.27 -2.73 -9.01
N VAL A 50 14.23 -1.50 -8.51
CA VAL A 50 14.52 -0.30 -9.29
C VAL A 50 15.94 -0.35 -9.83
N SER A 51 16.95 -0.55 -8.96
CA SER A 51 18.36 -0.65 -9.38
C SER A 51 18.57 -1.77 -10.41
N GLN A 52 18.06 -2.97 -10.15
CA GLN A 52 18.19 -4.09 -11.08
C GLN A 52 17.60 -3.81 -12.46
N GLU A 53 16.45 -3.15 -12.56
CA GLU A 53 15.87 -2.77 -13.86
C GLU A 53 16.63 -1.60 -14.51
N TRP A 54 17.20 -0.70 -13.71
CA TRP A 54 17.97 0.45 -14.18
C TRP A 54 19.37 0.08 -14.69
N ASP A 55 19.99 -0.96 -14.15
CA ASP A 55 21.34 -1.42 -14.54
C ASP A 55 21.34 -2.30 -15.80
N LYS A 56 20.17 -2.75 -16.28
CA LYS A 56 20.07 -3.55 -17.50
C LYS A 56 20.55 -2.78 -18.73
N LYS A 57 21.49 -3.36 -19.47
CA LYS A 57 21.87 -2.88 -20.80
C LYS A 57 20.73 -3.18 -21.78
N ASN A 58 20.17 -2.15 -22.39
CA ASN A 58 19.17 -2.29 -23.45
C ASN A 58 19.72 -1.67 -24.74
N LEU A 59 19.34 -2.24 -25.88
CA LEU A 59 19.73 -1.79 -27.21
C LEU A 59 18.68 -0.78 -27.75
N GLY A 60 19.12 0.26 -28.45
CA GLY A 60 18.24 1.23 -29.11
C GLY A 60 18.53 2.69 -28.76
N SER A 61 17.64 3.59 -29.20
CA SER A 61 17.77 5.02 -28.93
C SER A 61 17.49 5.33 -27.44
N PRO A 62 18.02 6.45 -26.89
CA PRO A 62 17.83 6.81 -25.49
C PRO A 62 16.37 6.87 -25.03
N LEU A 63 15.46 7.29 -25.91
CA LEU A 63 14.02 7.32 -25.61
C LEU A 63 13.42 5.92 -25.53
N ILE A 64 13.80 5.02 -26.44
CA ILE A 64 13.36 3.61 -26.43
C ILE A 64 13.89 2.92 -25.16
N PHE A 65 15.13 3.23 -24.77
CA PHE A 65 15.76 2.74 -23.54
C PHE A 65 14.97 3.13 -22.30
N ILE A 66 14.68 4.42 -22.12
CA ILE A 66 13.91 4.93 -20.96
C ILE A 66 12.51 4.32 -20.95
N HIS A 67 11.81 4.34 -22.09
CA HIS A 67 10.46 3.78 -22.19
C HIS A 67 10.41 2.29 -21.82
N THR A 68 11.38 1.50 -22.31
CA THR A 68 11.46 0.06 -22.02
C THR A 68 11.69 -0.20 -20.53
N LYS A 69 12.60 0.55 -19.90
CA LYS A 69 12.83 0.44 -18.45
C LYS A 69 11.61 0.78 -17.63
N LEU A 70 10.92 1.89 -17.95
CA LEU A 70 9.71 2.28 -17.26
C LEU A 70 8.59 1.23 -17.42
N LYS A 71 8.48 0.63 -18.61
CA LYS A 71 7.52 -0.44 -18.88
C LYS A 71 7.81 -1.69 -18.05
N CYS A 72 9.07 -2.15 -18.02
CA CYS A 72 9.49 -3.29 -17.21
C CYS A 72 9.30 -3.04 -15.71
N LEU A 73 9.71 -1.85 -15.24
CA LEU A 73 9.57 -1.45 -13.85
C LEU A 73 8.10 -1.43 -13.42
N LYS A 74 7.20 -0.88 -14.25
CA LYS A 74 5.76 -0.88 -13.97
C LYS A 74 5.22 -2.28 -13.69
N GLU A 75 5.58 -3.28 -14.50
CA GLU A 75 5.11 -4.66 -14.30
C GLU A 75 5.68 -5.28 -13.03
N ARG A 76 6.97 -5.05 -12.72
CA ARG A 76 7.60 -5.49 -11.47
C ARG A 76 6.97 -4.84 -10.24
N LEU A 77 6.68 -3.55 -10.29
CA LEU A 77 6.02 -2.83 -9.21
C LEU A 77 4.57 -3.27 -9.03
N LYS A 78 3.88 -3.63 -10.11
CA LYS A 78 2.54 -4.24 -10.04
C LYS A 78 2.59 -5.57 -9.30
N GLU A 79 3.59 -6.41 -9.56
CA GLU A 79 3.82 -7.65 -8.82
C GLU A 79 4.13 -7.40 -7.34
N LEU A 80 5.01 -6.42 -7.05
CA LEU A 80 5.31 -6.01 -5.67
C LEU A 80 4.07 -5.51 -4.93
N SER A 81 3.19 -4.77 -5.61
CA SER A 81 1.95 -4.23 -5.04
C SER A 81 0.92 -5.29 -4.66
N ARG A 82 1.04 -6.51 -5.18
CA ARG A 82 0.16 -7.63 -4.81
C ARG A 82 0.54 -8.25 -3.46
N ARG A 83 1.73 -7.92 -2.94
CA ARG A 83 2.19 -8.46 -1.66
C ARG A 83 1.42 -7.80 -0.52
N PRO A 84 0.98 -8.60 0.47
CA PRO A 84 0.33 -8.04 1.65
C PRO A 84 1.33 -7.19 2.43
N ASP A 85 0.88 -6.02 2.90
CA ASP A 85 1.62 -5.22 3.87
C ASP A 85 1.61 -5.95 5.21
N LEU A 86 2.65 -6.76 5.47
CA LEU A 86 2.75 -7.64 6.63
C LEU A 86 2.52 -6.87 7.94
N ARG A 87 3.07 -5.65 8.06
CA ARG A 87 2.87 -4.79 9.24
C ARG A 87 1.41 -4.39 9.41
N ALA A 88 0.73 -4.03 8.32
CA ALA A 88 -0.69 -3.73 8.37
C ALA A 88 -1.55 -4.97 8.63
N THR A 89 -1.13 -6.15 8.18
CA THR A 89 -1.80 -7.42 8.52
C THR A 89 -1.65 -7.73 10.00
N GLU A 90 -0.44 -7.65 10.55
CA GLU A 90 -0.15 -7.90 11.96
C GLU A 90 -0.92 -6.97 12.90
N LEU A 91 -0.91 -5.66 12.61
CA LEU A 91 -1.67 -4.67 13.39
C LEU A 91 -3.17 -4.97 13.40
N ARG A 92 -3.74 -5.36 12.24
CA ARG A 92 -5.15 -5.76 12.14
C ARG A 92 -5.44 -7.03 12.92
N SER A 93 -4.58 -8.04 12.85
CA SER A 93 -4.74 -9.29 13.59
C SER A 93 -4.71 -9.06 15.10
N ARG A 94 -3.74 -8.27 15.60
CA ARG A 94 -3.65 -7.91 17.02
C ARG A 94 -4.88 -7.16 17.51
N LEU A 95 -5.32 -6.17 16.73
CA LEU A 95 -6.52 -5.40 17.05
C LEU A 95 -7.77 -6.29 17.07
N HIS A 96 -7.89 -7.23 16.13
CA HIS A 96 -9.01 -8.16 16.09
C HIS A 96 -9.08 -9.09 17.30
N LEU A 97 -7.93 -9.66 17.71
CA LEU A 97 -7.85 -10.52 18.89
C LEU A 97 -8.29 -9.77 20.17
N LEU A 98 -7.81 -8.53 20.33
CA LEU A 98 -8.17 -7.71 21.48
C LEU A 98 -9.65 -7.33 21.49
N GLN A 99 -10.23 -7.05 20.32
CA GLN A 99 -11.66 -6.79 20.17
C GLN A 99 -12.52 -8.01 20.51
N GLN A 100 -12.07 -9.22 20.16
CA GLN A 100 -12.74 -10.46 20.57
C GLN A 100 -12.71 -10.66 22.08
N ALA A 101 -11.56 -10.41 22.73
CA ALA A 101 -11.44 -10.51 24.19
C ALA A 101 -12.39 -9.56 24.92
N ILE A 102 -12.49 -8.30 24.48
CA ILE A 102 -13.42 -7.31 25.03
C ILE A 102 -14.89 -7.76 24.87
N GLN A 103 -15.25 -8.32 23.71
CA GLN A 103 -16.61 -8.86 23.49
C GLN A 103 -16.91 -10.09 24.35
N GLY A 104 -15.88 -10.85 24.75
CA GLY A 104 -15.97 -12.01 25.64
C GLY A 104 -16.16 -11.66 27.13
N GLY A 105 -16.21 -10.37 27.49
CA GLY A 105 -16.48 -9.90 28.86
C GLY A 105 -15.26 -9.39 29.63
N GLU A 106 -14.08 -9.36 29.01
CA GLU A 106 -12.86 -8.81 29.62
C GLU A 106 -12.81 -7.29 29.42
N VAL A 107 -13.36 -6.53 30.38
CA VAL A 107 -13.44 -5.07 30.32
C VAL A 107 -12.58 -4.43 31.40
N ASP A 108 -11.26 -4.59 31.27
CA ASP A 108 -10.28 -3.83 32.04
C ASP A 108 -10.03 -2.46 31.35
N PRO A 109 -10.02 -1.33 32.09
CA PRO A 109 -9.62 -0.03 31.54
C PRO A 109 -8.27 -0.04 30.79
N GLU A 110 -7.30 -0.86 31.18
CA GLU A 110 -6.02 -0.97 30.49
C GLU A 110 -6.17 -1.61 29.10
N ILE A 111 -6.98 -2.66 28.99
CA ILE A 111 -7.28 -3.36 27.72
C ILE A 111 -7.98 -2.40 26.75
N LEU A 112 -8.94 -1.61 27.24
CA LEU A 112 -9.63 -0.59 26.43
C LEU A 112 -8.67 0.51 25.96
N GLN A 113 -7.70 0.90 26.79
CA GLN A 113 -6.68 1.88 26.39
C GLN A 113 -5.74 1.30 25.32
N HIS A 114 -5.29 0.07 25.48
CA HIS A 114 -4.45 -0.62 24.51
C HIS A 114 -5.15 -0.78 23.16
N GLU A 115 -6.45 -1.09 23.19
CA GLU A 115 -7.30 -1.20 22.00
C GLU A 115 -7.37 0.12 21.23
N ARG A 116 -7.62 1.23 21.93
CA ARG A 116 -7.64 2.57 21.33
C ARG A 116 -6.29 2.94 20.70
N GLN A 117 -5.18 2.54 21.30
CA GLN A 117 -3.84 2.77 20.74
C GLN A 117 -3.65 1.96 19.45
N LEU A 118 -3.95 0.65 19.46
CA LEU A 118 -3.87 -0.23 18.29
C LEU A 118 -4.76 0.23 17.14
N ARG A 119 -5.98 0.74 17.44
CA ARG A 119 -6.86 1.38 16.44
C ARG A 119 -6.17 2.55 15.75
N LYS A 120 -5.60 3.47 16.52
CA LYS A 120 -4.88 4.64 15.97
C LYS A 120 -3.69 4.22 15.11
N HIS A 121 -2.89 3.25 15.56
CA HIS A 121 -1.76 2.73 14.77
C HIS A 121 -2.21 2.11 13.45
N THR A 122 -3.27 1.30 13.49
CA THR A 122 -3.82 0.65 12.29
C THR A 122 -4.37 1.68 11.29
N LEU A 123 -5.08 2.71 11.79
CA LEU A 123 -5.59 3.80 10.96
C LEU A 123 -4.46 4.61 10.32
N ASN A 124 -3.43 4.95 11.10
CA ASN A 124 -2.26 5.68 10.60
C ASN A 124 -1.52 4.87 9.53
N ARG A 125 -1.30 3.57 9.76
CA ARG A 125 -0.69 2.69 8.75
C ARG A 125 -1.53 2.61 7.48
N ASN A 126 -2.85 2.52 7.60
CA ASN A 126 -3.74 2.52 6.44
C ASN A 126 -3.68 3.85 5.67
N ARG A 127 -3.55 5.00 6.35
CA ARG A 127 -3.35 6.31 5.73
C ARG A 127 -2.01 6.40 4.99
N GLU A 128 -0.96 5.83 5.55
CA GLU A 128 0.35 5.72 4.92
C GLU A 128 0.29 4.86 3.66
N SER A 129 -0.30 3.67 3.76
CA SER A 129 -0.43 2.73 2.64
C SER A 129 -1.44 3.19 1.58
N SER A 130 -2.37 4.08 1.91
CA SER A 130 -3.31 4.71 0.96
C SER A 130 -2.76 5.98 0.30
N GLY A 131 -1.58 6.47 0.70
CA GLY A 131 -0.84 7.52 -0.01
C GLY A 131 -1.25 8.95 0.31
N LEU A 132 -1.73 9.25 1.53
CA LEU A 132 -2.02 10.63 1.95
C LEU A 132 -0.83 11.33 2.62
N LYS A 133 0.40 11.05 2.17
CA LYS A 133 1.57 11.86 2.52
C LYS A 133 1.95 12.70 1.30
N ARG A 134 2.09 14.02 1.48
CA ARG A 134 2.76 14.88 0.50
C ARG A 134 4.11 14.24 0.18
N VAL A 135 4.41 14.03 -1.10
CA VAL A 135 5.74 13.61 -1.53
C VAL A 135 6.72 14.66 -1.00
N THR A 136 7.65 14.26 -0.12
CA THR A 136 8.63 15.19 0.44
C THR A 136 9.80 15.36 -0.54
N PRO A 137 10.50 16.50 -0.53
CA PRO A 137 11.69 16.70 -1.36
C PRO A 137 12.76 15.61 -1.18
N THR A 138 12.87 15.02 0.03
CA THR A 138 13.79 13.91 0.33
C THR A 138 13.43 12.62 -0.39
N GLN A 139 12.13 12.38 -0.59
CA GLN A 139 11.60 11.22 -1.31
C GLN A 139 11.79 11.39 -2.82
N LEU A 140 11.64 12.62 -3.33
CA LEU A 140 12.04 12.99 -4.69
C LEU A 140 13.55 12.86 -4.88
N SER A 141 14.37 13.14 -3.86
CA SER A 141 15.81 12.91 -3.89
C SER A 141 16.18 11.44 -3.85
N SER A 142 15.40 10.56 -3.21
CA SER A 142 15.66 9.11 -3.21
C SER A 142 15.30 8.47 -4.55
N ILE A 143 14.23 8.95 -5.19
CA ILE A 143 13.90 8.66 -6.59
C ILE A 143 14.94 9.32 -7.53
N GLY A 144 15.45 10.48 -7.14
CA GLY A 144 16.47 11.28 -7.82
C GLY A 144 17.92 10.91 -7.49
N LEU A 145 18.17 9.89 -6.67
CA LEU A 145 19.51 9.37 -6.37
C LEU A 145 20.01 8.39 -7.44
N LEU A 146 19.22 8.20 -8.50
CA LEU A 146 19.70 7.78 -9.82
C LEU A 146 20.35 8.93 -10.62
N ARG A 147 20.54 10.12 -10.01
CA ARG A 147 21.20 11.24 -10.65
C ARG A 147 22.68 11.26 -10.29
N CYS A 148 23.50 11.06 -11.32
CA CYS A 148 24.95 11.28 -11.37
C CYS A 148 25.82 10.36 -10.50
N GLY A 149 26.43 9.36 -11.13
CA GLY A 149 27.63 8.74 -10.58
C GLY A 149 28.06 7.46 -11.27
N ASN A 150 28.58 7.56 -12.50
CA ASN A 150 29.96 7.13 -12.83
C ASN A 150 30.23 7.15 -14.36
N LEU A 151 30.74 8.33 -14.78
CA LEU A 151 31.89 8.57 -15.68
C LEU A 151 31.97 7.87 -17.04
N GLY A 152 31.97 8.68 -18.11
CA GLY A 152 32.84 8.45 -19.27
C GLY A 152 32.30 8.79 -20.66
N THR A 153 31.94 10.03 -20.94
CA THR A 153 32.02 10.56 -22.32
C THR A 153 32.07 12.09 -22.30
N THR A 154 33.22 12.62 -22.72
CA THR A 154 33.41 14.00 -23.16
C THR A 154 32.56 14.25 -24.41
N TRP A 155 32.03 15.48 -24.53
CA TRP A 155 31.20 15.97 -25.64
C TRP A 155 31.81 15.73 -27.02
#